data_AF-A0A7J4JCT8-F1
#
_entry.id   AF-A0A7J4JCT8-F1
#
_cell.length_a   1.000
_cell.length_b   1.000
_cell.length_c   1.000
_cell.angle_alpha   90.00
_cell.angle_beta   90.00
_cell.angle_gamma   90.00
#
_symmetry.space_group_name_H-M   'P 1'
#
loop_
_entity.id
_entity.type
_entity.pdbx_description
1 polymer ?
#
loop_
_entity_poly.entity_id
_entity_poly.type
_entity_poly.pdbx_seq_one_letter_code
_entity_poly.pdbx_strand_id
1 'polypeptide(L)'
;MKLGIFPPKELVKEEFKNAAIEGHFPGEEGEQSGPSVEELEELRSSPEAMDRIRELTEKYEDGSLDTKITINEGDESLFIVDFSISEENLFQVKPVINYEKEADLTIEIDFDFIYGLISTMEKDGRVEHPEWIEDSLQENIGGAIDAGVVLTKITAGFASGDISVSPISELGTAMDVLKMMFRQGP
;
A
#
# COMPACT_ATOMS: atom_id res chain seq x y z
N MET A 1 15.69 -7.97 25.69
CA MET A 1 16.13 -7.08 24.61
C MET A 1 16.66 -7.89 23.44
N LYS A 2 15.81 -8.19 22.45
CA LYS A 2 16.29 -8.48 21.10
C LYS A 2 16.30 -7.12 20.42
N LEU A 3 17.48 -6.58 20.09
CA LEU A 3 17.57 -5.44 19.18
C LEU A 3 16.81 -5.84 17.92
N GLY A 4 15.64 -5.23 17.69
CA GLY A 4 14.85 -5.42 16.47
C GLY A 4 15.56 -4.71 15.32
N ILE A 5 16.66 -5.29 14.84
CA ILE A 5 17.35 -4.81 13.65
C ILE A 5 16.41 -5.05 12.49
N PHE A 6 15.91 -3.97 11.89
CA PHE A 6 15.13 -4.07 10.66
C PHE A 6 15.99 -4.73 9.58
N PRO A 7 15.44 -5.65 8.76
CA PRO A 7 16.26 -6.47 7.88
C PRO A 7 17.06 -5.62 6.89
N PRO A 8 18.26 -6.08 6.49
CA PRO A 8 19.02 -5.43 5.42
C PRO A 8 18.21 -5.35 4.13
N LYS A 9 18.41 -4.27 3.36
CA LYS A 9 17.75 -4.02 2.08
C LYS A 9 17.78 -5.24 1.13
N GLU A 10 18.92 -5.90 0.99
CA GLU A 10 19.05 -7.07 0.12
C GLU A 10 18.14 -8.23 0.53
N LEU A 11 17.93 -8.44 1.84
CA LEU A 11 17.06 -9.52 2.32
C LEU A 11 15.61 -9.22 1.99
N VAL A 12 15.17 -7.99 2.23
CA VAL A 12 13.81 -7.54 1.83
C VAL A 12 13.66 -7.64 0.32
N LYS A 13 14.70 -7.31 -0.45
CA LYS A 13 14.65 -7.43 -1.92
C LYS A 13 14.44 -8.86 -2.38
N GLU A 14 15.21 -9.80 -1.82
CA GLU A 14 15.05 -11.23 -2.12
C GLU A 14 13.65 -11.72 -1.76
N GLU A 15 13.09 -11.24 -0.65
CA GLU A 15 11.73 -11.55 -0.24
C GLU A 15 10.69 -11.07 -1.26
N PHE A 16 10.79 -9.83 -1.76
CA PHE A 16 9.91 -9.34 -2.83
C PHE A 16 10.04 -10.17 -4.11
N LYS A 17 11.26 -10.56 -4.50
CA LYS A 17 11.47 -11.42 -5.68
C LYS A 17 10.86 -12.81 -5.50
N ASN A 18 11.04 -13.42 -4.33
CA ASN A 18 10.48 -14.73 -4.02
C ASN A 18 8.95 -14.66 -3.99
N ALA A 19 8.39 -13.65 -3.33
CA ALA A 19 6.96 -13.40 -3.27
C ALA A 19 6.35 -13.20 -4.66
N ALA A 20 7.04 -12.52 -5.57
CA ALA A 20 6.62 -12.41 -6.97
C ALA A 20 6.55 -13.78 -7.65
N ILE A 21 7.58 -14.62 -7.49
CA ILE A 21 7.66 -15.96 -8.10
C ILE A 21 6.57 -16.88 -7.55
N GLU A 22 6.32 -16.80 -6.25
CA GLU A 22 5.39 -17.67 -5.53
C GLU A 22 3.94 -17.16 -5.58
N GLY A 23 3.72 -15.92 -6.03
CA GLY A 23 2.40 -15.33 -6.20
C GLY A 23 1.71 -14.99 -4.87
N HIS A 24 2.47 -14.55 -3.87
CA HIS A 24 1.97 -14.07 -2.58
C HIS A 24 2.57 -12.68 -2.26
N PHE A 25 2.06 -12.03 -1.21
CA PHE A 25 2.68 -10.79 -0.72
C PHE A 25 3.93 -11.12 0.11
N PRO A 26 4.97 -10.27 0.08
CA PRO A 26 6.09 -10.38 1.02
C PRO A 26 5.57 -10.20 2.47
N GLY A 27 6.16 -10.89 3.44
CA GLY A 27 5.68 -10.95 4.83
C GLY A 27 5.48 -12.38 5.36
N GLU A 28 5.04 -12.49 6.62
CA GLU A 28 4.72 -13.79 7.23
C GLU A 28 3.43 -14.39 6.62
N GLU A 29 3.45 -15.70 6.34
CA GLU A 29 2.27 -16.42 5.83
C GLU A 29 1.08 -16.28 6.79
N GLY A 30 0.01 -15.61 6.35
CA GLY A 30 -1.23 -15.44 7.10
C GLY A 30 -1.67 -14.00 7.30
N GLU A 31 -0.85 -13.01 6.93
CA GLU A 31 -1.31 -11.62 6.83
C GLU A 31 -2.30 -11.47 5.68
N GLN A 32 -3.44 -10.84 6.00
CA GLN A 32 -4.57 -10.75 5.11
C GLN A 32 -4.23 -9.86 3.91
N SER A 33 -4.28 -10.45 2.70
CA SER A 33 -4.07 -9.74 1.44
C SER A 33 -5.25 -8.82 1.12
N GLY A 34 -5.30 -7.66 1.77
CA GLY A 34 -6.38 -6.68 1.62
C GLY A 34 -7.48 -6.81 2.69
N PRO A 35 -8.56 -6.00 2.57
CA PRO A 35 -9.59 -5.91 3.60
C PRO A 35 -10.26 -7.26 3.85
N SER A 36 -10.58 -7.50 5.12
CA SER A 36 -11.31 -8.66 5.59
C SER A 36 -12.74 -8.71 5.04
N VAL A 37 -13.36 -9.89 5.14
CA VAL A 37 -14.77 -10.06 4.75
C VAL A 37 -15.68 -9.10 5.54
N GLU A 38 -15.39 -8.88 6.81
CA GLU A 38 -16.13 -7.96 7.68
C GLU A 38 -15.96 -6.51 7.21
N GLU A 39 -14.73 -6.06 6.93
CA GLU A 39 -14.47 -4.72 6.38
C GLU A 39 -15.13 -4.51 5.01
N LEU A 40 -15.15 -5.54 4.16
CA LEU A 40 -15.86 -5.50 2.89
C LEU A 40 -17.37 -5.39 3.08
N GLU A 41 -17.96 -6.07 4.06
CA GLU A 41 -19.38 -5.95 4.38
C GLU A 41 -19.74 -4.57 4.96
N GLU A 42 -18.87 -4.00 5.80
CA GLU A 42 -19.01 -2.62 6.31
C GLU A 42 -18.96 -1.60 5.18
N LEU A 43 -18.02 -1.75 4.24
CA LEU A 43 -17.90 -0.90 3.06
C LEU A 43 -19.15 -0.98 2.18
N ARG A 44 -19.67 -2.19 1.90
CA ARG A 44 -20.92 -2.38 1.13
C ARG A 44 -22.13 -1.74 1.80
N SER A 45 -22.14 -1.74 3.13
CA SER A 45 -23.24 -1.21 3.93
C SER A 45 -23.17 0.30 4.11
N SER A 46 -22.06 0.94 3.74
CA SER A 46 -21.84 2.38 3.84
C SER A 46 -22.17 3.09 2.53
N PRO A 47 -23.25 3.90 2.47
CA PRO A 47 -23.58 4.66 1.27
C PRO A 47 -22.45 5.60 0.84
N GLU A 48 -21.77 6.24 1.80
CA GLU A 48 -20.66 7.15 1.52
C GLU A 48 -19.45 6.42 0.89
N ALA A 49 -19.13 5.21 1.36
CA ALA A 49 -18.04 4.42 0.80
C ALA A 49 -18.37 3.95 -0.63
N MET A 50 -19.59 3.47 -0.85
CA MET A 50 -20.06 3.05 -2.17
C MET A 50 -20.13 4.20 -3.16
N ASP A 51 -20.55 5.39 -2.73
CA ASP A 51 -20.56 6.58 -3.59
C ASP A 51 -19.15 6.98 -4.00
N ARG A 52 -18.17 6.93 -3.08
CA ARG A 52 -16.75 7.17 -3.44
C ARG A 52 -16.20 6.13 -4.40
N ILE A 53 -16.55 4.85 -4.22
CA ILE A 53 -16.16 3.78 -5.16
C ILE A 53 -16.73 4.08 -6.53
N ARG A 54 -18.01 4.46 -6.62
CA ARG A 54 -18.64 4.84 -7.89
C ARG A 54 -17.99 6.06 -8.53
N GLU A 55 -17.71 7.12 -7.78
CA GLU A 55 -17.01 8.31 -8.28
C GLU A 55 -15.61 7.97 -8.84
N LEU A 56 -14.92 7.00 -8.25
CA LEU A 56 -13.62 6.54 -8.73
C LEU A 56 -13.72 5.71 -10.01
N THR A 57 -14.77 4.90 -10.15
CA THR A 57 -14.89 3.93 -11.25
C THR A 57 -15.74 4.40 -12.43
N GLU A 58 -16.66 5.37 -12.25
CA GLU A 58 -17.62 5.80 -13.28
C GLU A 58 -16.96 6.44 -14.52
N LYS A 59 -15.71 6.90 -14.38
CA LYS A 59 -14.94 7.51 -15.47
C LYS A 59 -14.29 6.48 -16.40
N TYR A 60 -14.29 5.20 -16.04
CA TYR A 60 -13.74 4.10 -16.83
C TYR A 60 -14.87 3.33 -17.54
N GLU A 61 -14.63 2.88 -18.77
CA GLU A 61 -15.68 2.35 -19.66
C GLU A 61 -16.35 1.07 -19.14
N ASP A 62 -15.62 0.26 -18.40
CA ASP A 62 -16.06 -1.00 -17.82
C ASP A 62 -16.63 -0.86 -16.40
N GLY A 63 -16.58 0.35 -15.82
CA GLY A 63 -16.97 0.60 -14.44
C GLY A 63 -16.03 -0.02 -13.40
N SER A 64 -14.80 -0.36 -13.80
CA SER A 64 -13.70 -0.77 -12.92
C SER A 64 -12.55 0.21 -13.03
N LEU A 65 -11.78 0.34 -11.95
CA LEU A 65 -10.43 0.92 -12.02
C LEU A 65 -9.45 -0.24 -11.94
N ASP A 66 -8.81 -0.58 -13.05
CA ASP A 66 -7.74 -1.57 -13.09
C ASP A 66 -6.37 -0.88 -13.00
N THR A 67 -5.66 -1.14 -11.91
CA THR A 67 -4.37 -0.52 -11.59
C THR A 67 -3.25 -1.54 -11.56
N LYS A 68 -2.20 -1.30 -12.34
CA LYS A 68 -0.93 -2.02 -12.25
C LYS A 68 0.02 -1.25 -11.34
N ILE A 69 0.42 -1.86 -10.23
CA ILE A 69 1.45 -1.30 -9.35
C ILE A 69 2.72 -2.12 -9.51
N THR A 70 3.84 -1.47 -9.77
CA THR A 70 5.12 -2.14 -10.01
C THR A 70 6.16 -1.57 -9.05
N ILE A 71 6.89 -2.45 -8.36
CA ILE A 71 8.02 -2.07 -7.52
C ILE A 71 9.30 -2.40 -8.29
N ASN A 72 10.12 -1.37 -8.54
CA ASN A 72 11.28 -1.45 -9.43
C ASN A 72 12.59 -1.21 -8.66
N GLU A 73 13.68 -1.82 -9.10
CA GLU A 73 15.05 -1.43 -8.76
C GLU A 73 15.78 -1.07 -10.06
N GLY A 74 15.94 0.22 -10.31
CA GLY A 74 16.38 0.71 -11.62
C GLY A 74 15.40 0.26 -12.72
N ASP A 75 15.90 -0.47 -13.73
CA ASP A 75 15.09 -0.98 -14.84
C ASP A 75 14.48 -2.38 -14.58
N GLU A 76 14.78 -3.01 -13.44
CA GLU A 76 14.25 -4.33 -13.08
C GLU A 76 12.96 -4.22 -12.26
N SER A 77 11.87 -4.83 -12.75
CA SER A 77 10.64 -5.01 -11.96
C SER A 77 10.83 -6.15 -10.96
N LEU A 78 10.78 -5.83 -9.68
CA LEU A 78 10.91 -6.79 -8.58
C LEU A 78 9.59 -7.46 -8.23
N PHE A 79 8.49 -6.72 -8.29
CA PHE A 79 7.18 -7.16 -7.81
C PHE A 79 6.07 -6.40 -8.53
N ILE A 80 5.02 -7.11 -8.92
CA ILE A 80 3.86 -6.51 -9.60
C ILE A 80 2.60 -6.87 -8.83
N VAL A 81 1.74 -5.88 -8.63
CA VAL A 81 0.42 -6.01 -8.02
C VAL A 81 -0.65 -5.60 -9.03
N ASP A 82 -1.60 -6.50 -9.26
CA ASP A 82 -2.89 -6.22 -9.89
C ASP A 82 -3.85 -5.73 -8.80
N PHE A 83 -4.17 -4.44 -8.84
CA PHE A 83 -5.11 -3.80 -7.94
C PHE A 83 -6.34 -3.39 -8.74
N SER A 84 -7.53 -3.83 -8.33
CA SER A 84 -8.78 -3.42 -8.97
C SER A 84 -9.86 -3.00 -7.99
N ILE A 85 -10.64 -2.00 -8.40
CA ILE A 85 -11.80 -1.47 -7.69
C ILE A 85 -13.01 -1.54 -8.60
N SER A 86 -14.12 -2.05 -8.11
CA SER A 86 -15.43 -1.98 -8.77
C SER A 86 -16.56 -2.00 -7.74
N GLU A 87 -17.77 -1.57 -8.11
CA GLU A 87 -18.93 -1.67 -7.21
C GLU A 87 -19.21 -3.13 -6.78
N GLU A 88 -18.89 -4.10 -7.64
CA GLU A 88 -19.11 -5.52 -7.36
C GLU A 88 -18.07 -6.10 -6.40
N ASN A 89 -16.79 -5.82 -6.61
CA ASN A 89 -15.70 -6.46 -5.86
C ASN A 89 -15.10 -5.59 -4.75
N LEU A 90 -15.45 -4.29 -4.72
CA LEU A 90 -14.89 -3.23 -3.87
C LEU A 90 -13.39 -3.05 -4.02
N PHE A 91 -12.62 -4.02 -3.53
CA PHE A 91 -11.16 -4.04 -3.56
C PHE A 91 -10.68 -5.45 -3.85
N GLN A 92 -9.84 -5.56 -4.87
CA GLN A 92 -9.11 -6.79 -5.14
C GLN A 92 -7.64 -6.44 -5.32
N VAL A 93 -6.78 -7.10 -4.53
CA VAL A 93 -5.34 -6.88 -4.59
C VAL A 93 -4.68 -8.24 -4.75
N LYS A 94 -3.92 -8.42 -5.82
CA LYS A 94 -3.27 -9.70 -6.13
C LYS A 94 -1.86 -9.48 -6.66
N PRO A 95 -0.85 -10.16 -6.10
CA PRO A 95 0.47 -10.19 -6.73
C PRO A 95 0.39 -11.03 -8.00
N VAL A 96 1.09 -10.58 -9.04
CA VAL A 96 1.12 -11.27 -10.35
C VAL A 96 2.56 -11.36 -10.87
N ILE A 97 2.88 -12.46 -11.53
CA ILE A 97 4.19 -12.62 -12.19
C ILE A 97 4.23 -11.77 -13.47
N ASN A 98 3.14 -11.79 -14.24
CA ASN A 98 2.97 -11.03 -15.46
C ASN A 98 1.63 -10.31 -15.42
N TYR A 99 1.63 -9.03 -15.77
CA TYR A 99 0.41 -8.24 -15.95
C TYR A 99 0.03 -8.26 -17.43
N GLU A 100 -1.05 -8.98 -17.77
CA GLU A 100 -1.47 -9.19 -19.16
C GLU A 100 -2.68 -8.31 -19.56
N LYS A 101 -3.26 -7.57 -18.62
CA LYS A 101 -4.40 -6.68 -18.85
C LYS A 101 -3.93 -5.31 -19.35
N GLU A 102 -4.83 -4.57 -19.98
CA GLU A 102 -4.65 -3.13 -20.16
C GLU A 102 -5.01 -2.45 -18.84
N ALA A 103 -4.09 -1.69 -18.26
CA ALA A 103 -4.33 -0.98 -17.00
C ALA A 103 -4.80 0.45 -17.30
N ASP A 104 -5.85 0.88 -16.62
CA ASP A 104 -6.28 2.27 -16.60
C ASP A 104 -5.24 3.18 -15.92
N LEU A 105 -4.54 2.60 -14.95
CA LEU A 105 -3.56 3.28 -14.13
C LEU A 105 -2.33 2.41 -13.91
N THR A 106 -1.15 2.93 -14.23
CA THR A 106 0.12 2.33 -13.84
C THR A 106 0.79 3.20 -12.79
N ILE A 107 1.15 2.59 -11.66
CA ILE A 107 1.96 3.20 -10.60
C ILE A 107 3.29 2.44 -10.55
N GLU A 108 4.39 3.16 -10.69
CA GLU A 108 5.73 2.60 -10.52
C GLU A 108 6.34 3.17 -9.26
N ILE A 109 6.94 2.33 -8.44
CA ILE A 109 7.51 2.71 -7.16
C ILE A 109 8.95 2.21 -7.09
N ASP A 110 9.87 3.10 -6.75
CA ASP A 110 11.25 2.73 -6.48
C ASP A 110 11.36 1.89 -5.20
N PHE A 111 12.12 0.81 -5.25
CA PHE A 111 12.30 -0.11 -4.13
C PHE A 111 12.95 0.56 -2.92
N ASP A 112 13.85 1.53 -3.11
CA ASP A 112 14.50 2.25 -2.02
C ASP A 112 13.49 3.08 -1.24
N PHE A 113 12.51 3.64 -1.96
CA PHE A 113 11.38 4.33 -1.36
C PHE A 113 10.51 3.37 -0.53
N ILE A 114 10.09 2.23 -1.09
CA ILE A 114 9.28 1.23 -0.36
C ILE A 114 10.04 0.70 0.86
N TYR A 115 11.31 0.36 0.71
CA TYR A 115 12.16 -0.08 1.83
C TYR A 115 12.23 1.00 2.92
N GLY A 116 12.39 2.27 2.54
CA GLY A 116 12.40 3.41 3.47
C GLY A 116 11.04 3.60 4.17
N LEU A 117 9.94 3.37 3.46
CA LEU A 117 8.58 3.43 4.00
C LEU A 117 8.37 2.32 5.03
N ILE A 118 8.60 1.04 4.67
CA ILE A 118 8.46 -0.11 5.56
C ILE A 118 9.39 0.05 6.78
N SER A 119 10.64 0.48 6.58
CA SER A 119 11.57 0.73 7.69
C SER A 119 11.05 1.79 8.67
N THR A 120 10.30 2.78 8.18
CA THR A 120 9.70 3.80 9.05
C THR A 120 8.55 3.20 9.85
N MET A 121 7.65 2.48 9.16
CA MET A 121 6.50 1.81 9.77
C MET A 121 6.93 0.87 10.90
N GLU A 122 7.97 0.07 10.66
CA GLU A 122 8.52 -0.89 11.62
C GLU A 122 9.29 -0.27 12.79
N LYS A 123 9.91 0.90 12.59
CA LYS A 123 10.60 1.61 13.69
C LYS A 123 9.63 2.26 14.65
N ASP A 124 8.53 2.81 14.12
CA ASP A 124 7.52 3.48 14.94
C ASP A 124 6.66 2.47 15.72
N GLY A 125 6.44 1.26 15.17
CA GLY A 125 5.79 0.15 15.89
C GLY A 125 6.60 -0.50 17.01
N ARG A 126 7.90 -0.17 17.17
CA ARG A 126 8.84 -0.82 18.11
C ARG A 126 9.30 0.07 19.28
N VAL A 127 8.66 1.21 19.52
CA VAL A 127 9.03 2.09 20.64
C VAL A 127 8.55 1.49 21.97
N GLU A 128 9.43 0.81 22.71
CA GLU A 128 9.21 0.50 24.14
C GLU A 128 9.20 1.82 24.93
N HIS A 129 8.06 2.17 25.54
CA HIS A 129 7.94 3.32 26.43
C HIS A 129 8.46 2.99 27.84
N PRO A 130 9.28 3.85 28.46
CA PRO A 130 9.67 3.66 29.86
C PRO A 130 8.47 3.89 30.80
N GLU A 131 8.28 2.99 31.78
CA GLU A 131 7.10 2.88 32.67
C GLU A 131 6.75 4.15 33.49
N TRP A 132 7.59 5.18 33.50
CA TRP A 132 7.42 6.39 34.31
C TRP A 132 6.91 7.62 33.55
N ILE A 133 6.54 7.46 32.27
CA ILE A 133 5.87 8.52 31.49
C ILE A 133 4.36 8.28 31.59
N GLU A 134 3.65 9.13 32.34
CA GLU A 134 2.19 9.07 32.48
C GLU A 134 1.50 9.29 31.13
N ASP A 135 0.67 8.34 30.72
CA ASP A 135 0.02 8.14 29.41
C ASP A 135 -0.84 9.30 28.84
N SER A 136 -1.03 10.40 29.57
CA SER A 136 -2.12 11.34 29.28
C SER A 136 -1.95 12.28 28.06
N LEU A 137 -0.79 12.31 27.40
CA LEU A 137 -0.55 13.16 26.22
C LEU A 137 0.01 12.40 25.01
N GLN A 138 0.33 11.12 25.14
CA GLN A 138 0.96 10.30 24.09
C GLN A 138 0.06 9.19 23.53
N GLU A 139 -1.11 8.91 24.13
CA GLU A 139 -2.10 7.95 23.60
C GLU A 139 -2.66 8.28 22.20
N ASN A 140 -2.42 9.49 21.67
CA ASN A 140 -2.79 9.85 20.29
C ASN A 140 -1.65 9.74 19.26
N ILE A 141 -0.41 9.42 19.68
CA ILE A 141 0.78 9.47 18.80
C ILE A 141 1.60 8.17 18.86
N GLY A 142 1.45 7.34 19.89
CA GLY A 142 2.20 6.08 20.03
C GLY A 142 1.32 4.87 19.73
N GLY A 143 1.41 4.31 18.52
CA GLY A 143 0.85 2.98 18.20
C GLY A 143 0.27 2.87 16.79
N ALA A 144 -0.36 3.94 16.31
CA ALA A 144 -0.66 4.09 14.90
C ALA A 144 0.56 4.74 14.24
N ILE A 145 1.07 4.15 13.16
CA ILE A 145 1.90 4.93 12.24
C ILE A 145 1.04 6.14 11.87
N ASP A 146 1.48 7.35 12.22
CA ASP A 146 0.70 8.56 11.93
C ASP A 146 0.38 8.53 10.44
N ALA A 147 -0.91 8.35 10.10
CA ALA A 147 -1.35 8.28 8.71
C ALA A 147 -0.88 9.52 7.93
N GLY A 148 -0.64 10.63 8.63
CA GLY A 148 0.01 11.82 8.10
C GLY A 148 1.46 11.62 7.67
N VAL A 149 2.27 10.83 8.40
CA VAL A 149 3.67 10.51 8.03
C VAL A 149 3.73 9.65 6.77
N VAL A 150 2.91 8.61 6.69
CA VAL A 150 2.80 7.76 5.49
C VAL A 150 2.32 8.59 4.30
N LEU A 151 1.28 9.39 4.48
CA LEU A 151 0.76 10.28 3.44
C LEU A 151 1.80 11.30 2.96
N THR A 152 2.55 11.90 3.89
CA THR A 152 3.61 12.86 3.58
C THR A 152 4.72 12.20 2.78
N LYS A 153 5.11 10.96 3.14
CA LYS A 153 6.11 10.20 2.38
C LYS A 153 5.63 9.85 0.98
N ILE A 154 4.39 9.37 0.83
CA ILE A 154 3.81 9.08 -0.49
C ILE A 154 3.79 10.34 -1.36
N THR A 155 3.36 11.46 -0.79
CA THR A 155 3.34 12.75 -1.50
C THR A 155 4.75 13.21 -1.89
N ALA A 156 5.71 13.05 -0.99
CA ALA A 156 7.11 13.33 -1.27
C ALA A 156 7.67 12.42 -2.38
N GLY A 157 7.30 11.14 -2.39
CA GLY A 157 7.70 10.16 -3.41
C GLY A 157 7.22 10.55 -4.81
N PHE A 158 5.98 11.02 -4.96
CA PHE A 158 5.51 11.58 -6.23
C PHE A 158 6.30 12.84 -6.65
N ALA A 159 6.65 13.70 -5.69
CA ALA A 159 7.37 14.94 -5.97
C ALA A 159 8.86 14.72 -6.31
N SER A 160 9.49 13.70 -5.73
CA SER A 160 10.88 13.31 -6.01
C SER A 160 11.02 12.46 -7.27
N GLY A 161 9.93 11.82 -7.72
CA GLY A 161 9.94 10.87 -8.82
C GLY A 161 10.22 9.42 -8.39
N ASP A 162 10.31 9.18 -7.08
CA ASP A 162 10.39 7.81 -6.52
C ASP A 162 9.06 7.04 -6.71
N ILE A 163 7.96 7.77 -6.93
CA ILE A 163 6.70 7.22 -7.39
C ILE A 163 6.33 7.88 -8.72
N SER A 164 6.13 7.08 -9.75
CA SER A 164 5.76 7.48 -11.10
C SER A 164 4.33 7.02 -11.42
N VAL A 165 3.61 7.78 -12.25
CA VAL A 165 2.23 7.49 -12.65
C VAL A 165 2.07 7.64 -14.15
N SER A 166 1.40 6.66 -14.76
CA SER A 166 0.96 6.74 -16.15
C SER A 166 -0.51 6.32 -16.27
N PRO A 167 -1.37 7.12 -16.92
CA PRO A 167 -1.09 8.47 -17.42
C PRO A 167 -1.05 9.51 -16.29
N ILE A 168 -0.28 10.59 -16.46
CA ILE A 168 -0.09 11.61 -15.41
C ILE A 168 -1.38 12.36 -15.02
N SER A 169 -2.40 12.34 -15.88
CA SER A 169 -3.74 12.86 -15.57
C SER A 169 -4.38 12.14 -14.37
N GLU A 170 -3.97 10.91 -14.09
CA GLU A 170 -4.49 10.06 -13.03
C GLU A 170 -3.70 10.19 -11.72
N LEU A 171 -2.80 11.18 -11.59
CA LEU A 171 -2.01 11.39 -10.37
C LEU A 171 -2.88 11.47 -9.11
N GLY A 172 -4.04 12.13 -9.18
CA GLY A 172 -4.99 12.21 -8.07
C GLY A 172 -5.51 10.83 -7.66
N THR A 173 -5.93 10.02 -8.64
CA THR A 173 -6.42 8.66 -8.43
C THR A 173 -5.32 7.73 -7.93
N ALA A 174 -4.10 7.84 -8.47
CA ALA A 174 -2.94 7.11 -7.95
C ALA A 174 -2.66 7.40 -6.47
N MET A 175 -2.74 8.68 -6.09
CA MET A 175 -2.59 9.07 -4.70
C MET A 175 -3.68 8.47 -3.81
N ASP A 176 -4.93 8.40 -4.28
CA ASP A 176 -6.03 7.80 -3.51
C ASP A 176 -5.92 6.27 -3.43
N VAL A 177 -5.49 5.61 -4.50
CA VAL A 177 -5.16 4.16 -4.49
C VAL A 177 -4.09 3.85 -3.45
N LEU A 178 -2.95 4.57 -3.47
CA LEU A 178 -1.88 4.34 -2.51
C LEU A 178 -2.31 4.65 -1.07
N LYS A 179 -3.11 5.71 -0.84
CA LYS A 179 -3.70 5.97 0.47
C LYS A 179 -4.55 4.81 0.95
N MET A 180 -5.42 4.26 0.09
CA MET A 180 -6.30 3.14 0.45
C MET A 180 -5.49 1.89 0.81
N MET A 181 -4.40 1.62 0.11
CA MET A 181 -3.53 0.49 0.41
C MET A 181 -2.76 0.63 1.73
N PHE A 182 -2.20 1.82 2.02
CA PHE A 182 -1.33 2.03 3.19
C PHE A 182 -2.04 2.56 4.44
N ARG A 183 -3.32 2.92 4.35
CA ARG A 183 -4.14 3.35 5.50
C ARG A 183 -4.74 2.18 6.28
N GLN A 184 -4.59 0.94 5.81
CA GLN A 184 -4.97 -0.25 6.58
C GLN A 184 -3.88 -0.58 7.62
N GLY A 185 -3.89 0.19 8.70
CA GLY A 185 -3.31 -0.16 9.99
C GLY A 185 -4.32 0.24 11.07
N PRO A 186 -4.41 -0.51 12.19
CA PRO A 186 -5.40 -0.29 13.24
C PRO A 186 -5.36 1.12 13.84
#